data_AF-A0A6B3FU70-F1
#
_entry.id   AF-A0A6B3FU70-F1
#
_cell.length_a   1.000
_cell.length_b   1.000
_cell.length_c   1.000
_cell.angle_alpha   90.00
_cell.angle_beta   90.00
_cell.angle_gamma   90.00
#
_symmetry.space_group_name_H-M   'P 1'
#
loop_
_entity.id
_entity.type
_entity.pdbx_description
1 polymer ?
#
loop_
_entity_poly.entity_id
_entity_poly.type
_entity_poly.pdbx_seq_one_letter_code
_entity_poly.pdbx_strand_id
1 'polypeptide(L)'
;VVYEKLADGLLLRHGADVVLANSAHDAERFRAVYEGVGADASAVTEAALPFLGGAPYQPQEGRDTVVFAAQPSVPASRADRTYLLRRLVEHARLHPRREVLLKLRSKPGEHTTHIEELPYQKLAQRLPGGLPPNFRLVYGHMGEVLDRTD
;
A
#
# COMPACT_ATOMS: atom_id res chain seq x y z
N VAL A 1 -1.32 -0.94 9.27
CA VAL A 1 -0.47 -1.10 10.47
C VAL A 1 0.69 -0.16 10.32
N VAL A 2 0.80 0.85 11.19
CA VAL A 2 1.99 1.70 11.24
C VAL A 2 3.04 0.88 11.98
N TYR A 3 4.08 0.42 11.27
CA TYR A 3 5.16 -0.40 11.84
C TYR A 3 5.82 0.24 13.07
N GLU A 4 5.72 1.56 13.20
CA GLU A 4 6.32 2.35 14.29
C GLU A 4 5.64 2.15 15.65
N LYS A 5 4.43 1.57 15.71
CA LYS A 5 3.67 1.39 16.96
C LYS A 5 3.12 -0.01 17.15
N LEU A 6 3.90 -1.01 16.76
CA LEU A 6 3.47 -2.41 16.84
C LEU A 6 3.13 -2.81 18.29
N ALA A 7 4.02 -2.53 19.25
CA ALA A 7 3.84 -2.89 20.65
C ALA A 7 2.58 -2.23 21.24
N ASP A 8 2.44 -0.91 21.13
CA ASP A 8 1.25 -0.17 21.58
C ASP A 8 -0.04 -0.77 21.00
N GLY A 9 -0.04 -1.07 19.70
CA GLY A 9 -1.18 -1.66 19.00
C GLY A 9 -1.57 -3.02 19.56
N LEU A 10 -0.60 -3.86 19.90
CA LEU A 10 -0.82 -5.18 20.47
C LEU A 10 -1.27 -5.10 21.93
N LEU A 11 -0.66 -4.24 22.74
CA LEU A 11 -1.02 -4.07 24.16
C LEU A 11 -2.45 -3.58 24.34
N LEU A 12 -2.92 -2.68 23.47
CA LEU A 12 -4.32 -2.24 23.44
C LEU A 12 -5.30 -3.36 23.05
N ARG A 13 -4.80 -4.52 22.62
CA ARG A 13 -5.58 -5.68 22.14
C ARG A 13 -5.30 -6.97 22.91
N HIS A 14 -4.47 -6.95 23.96
CA HIS A 14 -4.09 -8.16 24.69
C HIS A 14 -5.28 -8.90 25.34
N GLY A 15 -6.40 -8.20 25.59
CA GLY A 15 -7.64 -8.81 26.09
C GLY A 15 -8.56 -9.37 25.00
N ALA A 16 -8.15 -9.39 23.74
CA ALA A 16 -8.92 -10.01 22.66
C ALA A 16 -8.77 -11.54 22.71
N ASP A 17 -9.86 -12.27 22.50
CA ASP A 17 -9.84 -13.73 22.42
C ASP A 17 -9.05 -14.24 21.20
N VAL A 18 -9.00 -13.43 20.13
CA VAL A 18 -8.27 -13.74 18.90
C VAL A 18 -7.58 -12.48 18.37
N VAL A 19 -6.29 -12.61 18.08
CA VAL A 19 -5.47 -11.61 17.40
C VAL A 19 -4.93 -12.21 16.11
N LEU A 20 -5.41 -11.73 14.97
CA LEU A 20 -5.01 -12.23 13.66
C LEU A 20 -3.64 -11.66 13.24
N ALA A 21 -2.69 -12.53 12.96
CA ALA A 21 -1.41 -12.22 12.35
C ALA A 21 -1.40 -12.64 10.87
N ASN A 22 -1.03 -11.72 9.98
CA ASN A 22 -1.18 -11.89 8.53
C ASN A 22 -0.13 -12.81 7.88
N SER A 23 0.85 -13.25 8.67
CA SER A 23 1.94 -14.12 8.23
C SER A 23 2.56 -14.83 9.44
N ALA A 24 3.27 -15.94 9.20
CA ALA A 24 4.07 -16.61 10.23
C ALA A 24 5.06 -15.65 10.92
N HIS A 25 5.68 -14.72 10.16
CA HIS A 25 6.60 -13.73 10.72
C HIS A 25 5.89 -12.73 11.65
N ASP A 26 4.71 -12.25 11.26
CA ASP A 26 3.90 -11.39 12.13
C ASP A 26 3.46 -12.14 13.38
N ALA A 27 3.08 -13.42 13.25
CA ALA A 27 2.65 -14.23 14.38
C ALA A 27 3.79 -14.40 15.40
N GLU A 28 5.00 -14.73 14.93
CA GLU A 28 6.20 -14.79 15.77
C GLU A 28 6.47 -13.45 16.48
N ARG A 29 6.43 -12.34 15.74
CA ARG A 29 6.62 -11.00 16.32
C ARG A 29 5.55 -10.65 17.36
N PHE A 30 4.29 -10.98 17.11
CA PHE A 30 3.20 -10.62 18.01
C PHE A 30 3.29 -11.42 19.31
N ARG A 31 3.59 -12.73 19.21
CA ARG A 31 3.83 -13.58 20.38
C ARG A 31 5.01 -13.08 21.21
N ALA A 32 6.13 -12.73 20.57
CA ALA A 32 7.29 -12.19 21.26
C ALA A 32 6.98 -10.90 22.04
N VAL A 33 6.10 -10.03 21.50
CA VAL A 33 5.66 -8.82 22.22
C VAL A 33 4.81 -9.19 23.44
N TYR A 34 3.85 -10.12 23.31
CA TYR A 34 3.01 -10.54 24.43
C TYR A 34 3.79 -11.26 25.53
N GLU A 35 4.61 -12.25 25.16
CA GLU A 35 5.47 -12.96 26.11
C GLU A 35 6.44 -12.01 26.82
N GLY A 36 7.00 -11.04 26.09
CA GLY A 36 7.91 -10.04 26.64
C GLY A 36 7.29 -9.12 27.71
N VAL A 37 5.96 -8.99 27.75
CA VAL A 37 5.23 -8.25 28.79
C VAL A 37 4.45 -9.15 29.75
N GLY A 38 4.62 -10.48 29.65
CA GLY A 38 3.89 -11.45 30.46
C GLY A 38 2.41 -11.61 30.12
N ALA A 39 1.98 -11.19 28.92
CA ALA A 39 0.64 -11.43 28.41
C ALA A 39 0.54 -12.81 27.73
N ASP A 40 -0.66 -13.40 27.71
CA ASP A 40 -0.91 -14.65 26.99
C ASP A 40 -0.81 -14.45 25.48
N ALA A 41 0.04 -15.26 24.86
CA ALA A 41 0.29 -15.24 23.42
C ALA A 41 -0.59 -16.24 22.64
N SER A 42 -1.39 -17.06 23.33
CA SER A 42 -2.24 -18.10 22.72
C SER A 42 -3.33 -17.53 21.81
N ALA A 43 -3.77 -16.30 22.06
CA ALA A 43 -4.74 -15.58 21.21
C ALA A 43 -4.19 -15.25 19.81
N VAL A 44 -2.87 -15.28 19.60
CA VAL A 44 -2.25 -14.97 18.31
C VAL A 44 -2.45 -16.12 17.33
N THR A 45 -3.35 -15.89 16.36
CA THR A 45 -3.71 -16.85 15.31
C THR A 45 -3.15 -16.38 13.97
N GLU A 46 -2.35 -17.23 13.32
CA GLU A 46 -1.95 -16.98 11.94
C GLU A 46 -3.16 -17.10 11.02
N ALA A 47 -3.41 -16.07 10.21
CA ALA A 47 -4.50 -16.03 9.28
C ALA A 47 -4.12 -15.24 8.04
N ALA A 48 -4.64 -15.64 6.88
CA ALA A 48 -4.61 -14.78 5.70
C ALA A 48 -5.54 -13.56 5.92
N LEU A 49 -5.31 -12.50 5.14
CA LEU A 49 -6.22 -11.35 5.14
C LEU A 49 -7.63 -11.82 4.71
N PRO A 50 -8.66 -11.69 5.59
CA PRO A 50 -9.96 -12.34 5.39
C PRO A 50 -10.73 -11.81 4.15
N PHE A 51 -10.30 -10.68 3.60
CA PHE A 51 -10.90 -10.08 2.40
C PHE A 51 -10.25 -10.52 1.08
N LEU A 52 -9.20 -11.34 1.09
CA LEU A 52 -8.52 -11.78 -0.14
C LEU A 52 -9.22 -12.93 -0.88
N GLY A 53 -10.31 -13.49 -0.36
CA GLY A 53 -11.12 -14.53 -1.03
C GLY A 53 -10.41 -15.88 -1.26
N GLY A 54 -9.09 -15.96 -1.07
CA GLY A 54 -8.28 -17.18 -1.10
C GLY A 54 -7.90 -17.70 -2.49
N ALA A 55 -8.46 -17.15 -3.56
CA ALA A 55 -8.10 -17.57 -4.92
C ALA A 55 -6.66 -17.14 -5.26
N PRO A 56 -5.78 -18.06 -5.71
CA PRO A 56 -4.43 -17.70 -6.13
C PRO A 56 -4.49 -16.83 -7.39
N TYR A 57 -3.53 -15.91 -7.52
CA TYR A 57 -3.36 -15.13 -8.74
C TYR A 57 -3.16 -16.04 -9.96
N GLN A 58 -3.89 -15.75 -11.04
CA GLN A 58 -3.76 -16.40 -12.32
C GLN A 58 -3.24 -15.38 -13.34
N PRO A 59 -2.06 -15.60 -13.93
CA PRO A 59 -1.54 -14.71 -14.97
C PRO A 59 -2.52 -14.59 -16.14
N GLN A 60 -2.72 -13.38 -16.64
CA GLN A 60 -3.54 -13.14 -17.83
C GLN A 60 -2.65 -12.73 -19.00
N GLU A 61 -2.71 -13.50 -20.10
CA GLU A 61 -1.91 -13.20 -21.29
C GLU A 61 -2.27 -11.82 -21.87
N GLY A 62 -1.25 -11.05 -22.26
CA GLY A 62 -1.40 -9.72 -22.85
C GLY A 62 -1.71 -8.60 -21.85
N ARG A 63 -1.87 -8.91 -20.57
CA ARG A 63 -1.79 -7.91 -19.51
C ARG A 63 -0.31 -7.50 -19.36
N ASP A 64 -0.05 -6.22 -19.13
CA ASP A 64 1.29 -5.70 -18.81
C ASP A 64 1.15 -4.38 -18.01
N THR A 65 0.47 -4.45 -16.87
CA THR A 65 0.14 -3.26 -16.06
C THR A 65 1.03 -3.18 -14.82
N VAL A 66 1.71 -2.05 -14.63
CA VAL A 66 2.51 -1.75 -13.43
C VAL A 66 1.73 -0.80 -12.53
N VAL A 67 1.60 -1.16 -11.25
CA VAL A 67 0.91 -0.30 -10.26
C VAL A 67 1.86 0.11 -9.14
N PHE A 68 1.94 1.42 -8.91
CA PHE A 68 2.55 1.99 -7.71
C PHE A 68 1.45 2.44 -6.73
N ALA A 69 1.43 1.85 -5.54
CA ALA A 69 0.50 2.20 -4.47
C ALA A 69 1.09 3.26 -3.54
N ALA A 70 0.57 4.49 -3.59
CA ALA A 70 1.06 5.58 -2.75
C ALA A 70 0.76 5.34 -1.25
N GLN A 71 1.75 5.62 -0.41
CA GLN A 71 1.63 5.59 1.05
C GLN A 71 1.63 7.03 1.60
N PRO A 72 0.99 7.30 2.76
CA PRO A 72 0.94 8.66 3.30
C PRO A 72 2.31 9.20 3.70
N SER A 73 3.06 8.39 4.44
CA SER A 73 4.30 8.78 5.10
C SER A 73 5.55 8.43 4.30
N VAL A 74 5.43 7.62 3.26
CA VAL A 74 6.56 7.12 2.47
C VAL A 74 6.31 7.34 0.97
N PRO A 75 7.24 8.01 0.27
CA PRO A 75 8.35 8.80 0.81
C PRO A 75 7.88 10.04 1.59
N ALA A 76 8.64 10.47 2.60
CA ALA A 76 8.25 11.60 3.44
C ALA A 76 8.50 12.96 2.77
N SER A 77 9.56 13.09 1.96
CA SER A 77 9.97 14.38 1.40
C SER A 77 9.31 14.67 0.04
N ARG A 78 9.24 15.96 -0.32
CA ARG A 78 8.81 16.39 -1.67
C ARG A 78 9.78 15.90 -2.74
N ALA A 79 11.08 15.92 -2.46
CA ALA A 79 12.12 15.52 -3.41
C ALA A 79 11.98 14.04 -3.77
N ASP A 80 11.79 13.17 -2.78
CA ASP A 80 11.67 11.73 -3.00
C ASP A 80 10.37 11.36 -3.71
N ARG A 81 9.24 12.00 -3.35
CA ARG A 81 7.99 11.83 -4.09
C ARG A 81 8.15 12.27 -5.56
N THR A 82 8.82 13.39 -5.79
CA THR A 82 9.10 13.89 -7.16
C THR A 82 10.02 12.94 -7.92
N TYR A 83 11.03 12.39 -7.25
CA TYR A 83 11.94 11.39 -7.82
C TYR A 83 11.17 10.14 -8.25
N LEU A 84 10.36 9.54 -7.37
CA LEU A 84 9.54 8.37 -7.72
C LEU A 84 8.59 8.67 -8.87
N LEU A 85 7.90 9.82 -8.84
CA LEU A 85 7.01 10.21 -9.93
C LEU A 85 7.76 10.29 -11.27
N ARG A 86 8.95 10.91 -11.29
CA ARG A 86 9.80 10.97 -12.49
C ARG A 86 10.17 9.59 -12.98
N ARG A 87 10.58 8.67 -12.09
CA ARG A 87 10.97 7.31 -12.46
C ARG A 87 9.80 6.50 -13.02
N LEU A 88 8.60 6.66 -12.46
CA LEU A 88 7.40 6.00 -12.99
C LEU A 88 7.03 6.54 -14.39
N VAL A 89 7.14 7.86 -14.59
CA VAL A 89 6.88 8.47 -15.91
C VAL A 89 7.94 8.09 -16.93
N GLU A 90 9.21 8.03 -16.54
CA GLU A 90 10.30 7.55 -17.38
C GLU A 90 10.08 6.09 -17.79
N HIS A 91 9.68 5.24 -16.84
CA HIS A 91 9.32 3.85 -17.13
C HIS A 91 8.17 3.76 -18.13
N ALA A 92 7.10 4.53 -17.94
CA ALA A 92 5.98 4.56 -18.88
C ALA A 92 6.42 4.98 -20.30
N ARG A 93 7.34 5.94 -20.42
CA ARG A 93 7.90 6.37 -21.73
C ARG A 93 8.76 5.30 -22.38
N LEU A 94 9.58 4.58 -21.61
CA LEU A 94 10.44 3.50 -22.10
C LEU A 94 9.65 2.24 -22.49
N HIS A 95 8.46 2.06 -21.92
CA HIS A 95 7.61 0.91 -22.18
C HIS A 95 6.19 1.33 -22.62
N PRO A 96 6.01 1.85 -23.86
CA PRO A 96 4.73 2.36 -24.33
C PRO A 96 3.59 1.34 -24.36
N ARG A 97 3.91 0.04 -24.35
CA ARG A 97 2.93 -1.06 -24.30
C ARG A 97 2.41 -1.35 -22.90
N ARG A 98 3.05 -0.83 -21.85
CA ARG A 98 2.65 -1.02 -20.45
C ARG A 98 1.69 0.05 -19.99
N GLU A 99 0.64 -0.33 -19.27
CA GLU A 99 -0.08 0.64 -18.46
C GLU A 99 0.69 0.88 -17.16
N VAL A 100 0.90 2.14 -16.77
CA VAL A 100 1.52 2.50 -15.48
C VAL A 100 0.53 3.28 -14.65
N LEU A 101 0.10 2.72 -13.53
CA LEU A 101 -0.88 3.32 -12.64
C LEU A 101 -0.22 3.79 -11.35
N LEU A 102 -0.46 5.04 -10.97
CA LEU A 102 -0.13 5.57 -9.66
C LEU A 102 -1.43 5.66 -8.84
N LYS A 103 -1.64 4.66 -7.97
CA LYS A 103 -2.82 4.53 -7.11
C LYS A 103 -2.69 5.45 -5.92
N LEU A 104 -3.56 6.45 -5.86
CA LEU A 104 -3.62 7.45 -4.80
C LEU A 104 -4.59 7.05 -3.68
N ARG A 105 -4.35 7.55 -2.48
CA ARG A 105 -5.12 7.13 -1.29
C ARG A 105 -6.55 7.69 -1.30
N SER A 106 -6.69 8.96 -1.64
CA SER A 106 -7.96 9.68 -1.51
C SER A 106 -8.19 10.58 -2.71
N LYS A 107 -9.44 10.74 -3.11
CA LYS A 107 -9.81 11.71 -4.15
C LYS A 107 -9.66 13.14 -3.62
N PRO A 108 -9.35 14.13 -4.48
CA PRO A 108 -9.41 15.53 -4.09
C PRO A 108 -10.79 15.88 -3.50
N GLY A 109 -10.82 16.41 -2.28
CA GLY A 109 -12.07 16.79 -1.58
C GLY A 109 -12.68 15.69 -0.69
N GLU A 110 -12.11 14.50 -0.66
CA GLU A 110 -12.52 13.45 0.29
C GLU A 110 -11.99 13.78 1.69
N HIS A 111 -12.88 13.82 2.69
CA HIS A 111 -12.49 14.07 4.08
C HIS A 111 -11.66 12.91 4.61
N THR A 112 -10.34 13.08 4.66
CA THR A 112 -9.44 12.19 5.38
C THR A 112 -8.91 12.84 6.65
N THR A 113 -8.70 12.04 7.69
CA THR A 113 -8.14 12.47 8.98
C THR A 113 -6.71 13.02 8.86
N HIS A 114 -6.05 12.82 7.71
CA HIS A 114 -4.75 13.37 7.38
C HIS A 114 -4.83 14.15 6.07
N ILE A 115 -4.43 15.41 6.11
CA ILE A 115 -4.19 16.22 4.92
C ILE A 115 -2.90 15.73 4.29
N GLU A 116 -2.95 15.28 3.03
CA GLU A 116 -1.74 14.98 2.28
C GLU A 116 -1.08 16.29 1.88
N GLU A 117 0.00 16.68 2.57
CA GLU A 117 0.71 17.95 2.32
C GLU A 117 1.34 17.99 0.92
N LEU A 118 1.73 16.83 0.39
CA LEU A 118 2.48 16.69 -0.86
C LEU A 118 1.81 15.69 -1.83
N PRO A 119 0.59 15.99 -2.31
CA PRO A 119 -0.17 15.07 -3.15
C PRO A 119 0.48 14.94 -4.53
N TYR A 120 0.63 13.71 -5.00
CA TYR A 120 1.23 13.40 -6.30
C TYR A 120 0.55 14.11 -7.48
N GLN A 121 -0.76 14.40 -7.38
CA GLN A 121 -1.51 15.19 -8.38
C GLN A 121 -0.85 16.55 -8.65
N LYS A 122 -0.47 17.27 -7.58
CA LYS A 122 0.17 18.59 -7.69
C LYS A 122 1.58 18.49 -8.25
N LEU A 123 2.28 17.39 -7.97
CA LEU A 123 3.62 17.14 -8.52
C LEU A 123 3.53 16.81 -10.01
N ALA A 124 2.56 15.99 -10.42
CA ALA A 124 2.33 15.60 -11.81
C ALA A 124 2.01 16.79 -12.71
N GLN A 125 1.20 17.75 -12.24
CA GLN A 125 0.90 18.98 -12.97
C GLN A 125 2.14 19.85 -13.27
N ARG A 126 3.21 19.72 -12.45
CA ARG A 126 4.44 20.49 -12.59
C ARG A 126 5.57 19.69 -13.27
N LEU A 127 5.27 18.48 -13.75
CA LEU A 127 6.28 17.62 -14.35
C LEU A 127 6.63 18.10 -15.77
N PRO A 128 7.92 18.36 -16.07
CA PRO A 128 8.34 18.73 -17.41
C PRO A 128 8.01 17.64 -18.44
N GLY A 129 7.43 18.07 -19.57
CA GLY A 129 7.00 17.16 -20.64
C GLY A 129 5.73 16.36 -20.33
N GLY A 130 5.05 16.65 -19.20
CA GLY A 130 3.76 16.05 -18.85
C GLY A 130 3.78 14.53 -18.63
N LEU A 131 2.60 13.97 -18.41
CA LEU A 131 2.39 12.53 -18.27
C LEU A 131 2.22 11.89 -19.66
N PRO A 132 2.89 10.75 -19.94
CA PRO A 132 2.67 10.01 -21.19
C PRO A 132 1.28 9.35 -21.20
N PRO A 133 0.73 9.01 -22.38
CA PRO A 133 -0.65 8.53 -22.52
C PRO A 133 -0.94 7.21 -21.79
N ASN A 134 0.10 6.40 -21.54
CA ASN A 134 0.02 5.14 -20.83
C ASN A 134 0.27 5.26 -19.30
N PHE A 135 0.36 6.48 -18.77
CA PHE A 135 0.48 6.73 -17.33
C PHE A 135 -0.80 7.36 -16.76
N ARG A 136 -1.36 6.79 -15.68
CA ARG A 136 -2.60 7.27 -15.07
C ARG A 136 -2.49 7.43 -13.56
N LEU A 137 -3.02 8.52 -13.04
CA LEU A 137 -3.34 8.64 -11.61
C LEU A 137 -4.69 7.97 -11.38
N VAL A 138 -4.75 6.99 -10.48
CA VAL A 138 -5.98 6.22 -10.21
C VAL A 138 -6.39 6.31 -8.75
N TYR A 139 -7.69 6.17 -8.50
CA TYR A 139 -8.31 6.14 -7.18
C TYR A 139 -9.18 4.89 -7.06
N GLY A 140 -9.69 4.61 -5.86
CA GLY A 140 -10.61 3.49 -5.62
C GLY A 140 -10.00 2.37 -4.77
N HIS A 141 -10.73 1.26 -4.70
CA HIS A 141 -10.33 0.08 -3.94
C HIS A 141 -9.08 -0.55 -4.55
N MET A 142 -8.14 -0.96 -3.69
CA MET A 142 -6.90 -1.58 -4.18
C MET A 142 -7.19 -2.90 -4.91
N GLY A 143 -8.19 -3.67 -4.46
CA GLY A 143 -8.60 -4.92 -5.13
C GLY A 143 -8.91 -4.72 -6.60
N GLU A 144 -9.76 -3.75 -6.94
CA GLU A 144 -10.13 -3.44 -8.34
C GLU A 144 -8.93 -3.00 -9.20
N VAL A 145 -7.95 -2.33 -8.60
CA VAL A 145 -6.72 -1.94 -9.30
C VAL A 145 -5.82 -3.16 -9.51
N LEU A 146 -5.67 -4.01 -8.50
CA LEU A 146 -4.89 -5.25 -8.57
C LEU A 146 -5.51 -6.26 -9.54
N ASP A 147 -6.83 -6.32 -9.67
CA ASP A 147 -7.53 -7.15 -10.66
C ASP A 147 -7.17 -6.80 -12.10
N ARG A 148 -6.55 -5.64 -12.33
CA ARG A 148 -6.02 -5.19 -13.64
C ARG A 148 -4.49 -5.22 -13.73
N THR A 149 -3.81 -5.62 -12.67
CA THR A 149 -2.34 -5.63 -12.54
C THR A 149 -1.78 -6.99 -12.93
N ASP A 150 -0.51 -7.03 -13.34
CA ASP A 150 0.31 -8.26 -13.39
C ASP A 150 1.37 -8.29 -12.30
#